data_AF-H6N4M0-F1
#
_entry.id   AF-H6N4M0-F1
#
_cell.length_a   1.000
_cell.length_b   1.000
_cell.length_c   1.000
_cell.angle_alpha   90.00
_cell.angle_beta   90.00
_cell.angle_gamma   90.00
#
_symmetry.space_group_name_H-M   'P 1'
#
loop_
_entity.id
_entity.type
_entity.pdbx_description
1 polymer ?
#
loop_
_entity_poly.entity_id
_entity_poly.type
_entity_poly.pdbx_seq_one_letter_code
_entity_poly.pdbx_strand_id
1 'polypeptide(L)'
;MPTKTETALGRSQAEDHPTNPSNTSALDTARIPDRSPVAESRATSAAVTPIEDLVVARLEKAVRLVHRSGGNPHEFATAVSKERTRRRAAEAVTDAENAAKAGEVAARIESLWLDRDDLDDLPGPEPLLGTLLFRKSLVVLAGAPGSFKSFVALDWAATVATGKSWQGHGAARGTVVYLAGEGEAVFPKRLRAWETAYNRGAKAPLQVFPRPMGLHRPGDPETQAMVGSIVRRHPDLVIVDTLARYSPGMNENSAEDMGQMVQVLSRIKDETGACVVVVHHTTKDGGAERGSSALRGASDALYMMESPNKTRRTVQFSIDRAKEEASGGPPLKLVLDRVETPIGTSLVIPRVDPFAAEVVPEAPSSMPTAKSTNKVKLLWNMYVHMRDTANGWTAAEIRALVKDSPLNLGPNEKRRWGETWGQATKDNYVIQAAGTQRWELDTHLVENEFGFNAETEDYYRRYVLEEGSNADA
;
A
#
# COMPACT_ATOMS: atom_id res chain seq x y z
N MET A 1 -16.89 -7.48 61.37
CA MET A 1 -17.64 -8.72 61.09
C MET A 1 -17.32 -9.18 59.67
N PRO A 2 -17.21 -10.50 59.41
CA PRO A 2 -16.10 -11.03 58.62
C PRO A 2 -16.53 -11.69 57.29
N THR A 3 -15.54 -11.77 56.39
CA THR A 3 -15.16 -12.87 55.46
C THR A 3 -16.20 -13.88 54.94
N LYS A 4 -16.15 -14.18 53.63
CA LYS A 4 -15.83 -15.50 52.99
C LYS A 4 -16.06 -15.39 51.46
N THR A 5 -15.08 -15.54 50.54
CA THR A 5 -14.39 -16.76 50.05
C THR A 5 -15.38 -17.84 49.59
N GLU A 6 -15.42 -18.31 48.33
CA GLU A 6 -14.54 -19.34 47.71
C GLU A 6 -14.92 -19.54 46.21
N THR A 7 -13.98 -19.54 45.24
CA THR A 7 -13.32 -20.69 44.55
C THR A 7 -14.29 -21.61 43.77
N ALA A 8 -14.25 -21.79 42.44
CA ALA A 8 -13.22 -22.20 41.46
C ALA A 8 -13.34 -23.69 41.05
N LEU A 9 -13.14 -23.94 39.74
CA LEU A 9 -12.73 -25.20 39.09
C LEU A 9 -13.76 -26.36 39.13
N GLY A 10 -13.92 -27.23 38.12
CA GLY A 10 -13.26 -27.44 36.84
C GLY A 10 -13.66 -28.80 36.26
N ARG A 11 -13.47 -28.95 34.95
CA ARG A 11 -13.12 -30.15 34.15
C ARG A 11 -14.00 -31.41 34.06
N SER A 12 -13.95 -31.97 32.82
CA SER A 12 -13.84 -33.40 32.44
C SER A 12 -15.16 -34.18 32.30
N GLN A 13 -15.66 -34.47 31.08
CA GLN A 13 -15.24 -35.47 30.06
C GLN A 13 -15.80 -36.90 30.26
N ALA A 14 -16.04 -37.54 29.09
CA ALA A 14 -16.28 -38.97 28.80
C ALA A 14 -17.73 -39.48 28.98
N GLU A 15 -18.45 -39.83 27.90
CA GLU A 15 -18.48 -41.14 27.17
C GLU A 15 -19.20 -42.22 28.03
N ASP A 16 -20.08 -43.10 27.57
CA ASP A 16 -20.44 -43.60 26.24
C ASP A 16 -21.73 -44.44 26.37
N HIS A 17 -22.56 -44.47 25.31
CA HIS A 17 -23.42 -45.60 24.82
C HIS A 17 -24.38 -46.41 25.76
N PRO A 18 -25.25 -47.32 25.26
CA PRO A 18 -25.93 -47.47 23.95
C PRO A 18 -27.43 -47.83 24.08
N THR A 19 -28.08 -48.13 22.94
CA THR A 19 -29.11 -49.17 22.68
C THR A 19 -30.41 -48.72 22.01
N ASN A 20 -30.59 -49.24 20.80
CA ASN A 20 -31.84 -49.38 20.02
C ASN A 20 -32.41 -50.78 20.38
N PRO A 21 -33.74 -51.08 20.36
CA PRO A 21 -34.38 -51.45 19.08
C PRO A 21 -35.93 -51.29 18.98
N SER A 22 -36.41 -51.51 17.75
CA SER A 22 -37.64 -52.26 17.35
C SER A 22 -38.96 -51.52 17.02
N ASN A 23 -39.25 -51.55 15.71
CA ASN A 23 -40.44 -52.07 14.99
C ASN A 23 -41.87 -51.49 15.10
N THR A 24 -42.39 -51.24 13.89
CA THR A 24 -43.72 -51.60 13.29
C THR A 24 -44.91 -50.62 13.26
N SER A 25 -45.45 -50.54 12.02
CA SER A 25 -46.81 -50.16 11.58
C SER A 25 -47.16 -48.66 11.59
N ALA A 26 -48.06 -48.10 10.79
CA ALA A 26 -48.59 -48.37 9.45
C ALA A 26 -49.36 -47.08 9.06
N LEU A 27 -49.29 -46.70 7.78
CA LEU A 27 -50.31 -45.98 6.98
C LEU A 27 -51.05 -44.74 7.54
N ASP A 28 -50.70 -43.59 6.93
CA ASP A 28 -51.58 -42.77 6.06
C ASP A 28 -51.95 -41.33 6.46
N THR A 29 -51.89 -40.47 5.43
CA THR A 29 -52.48 -39.14 5.23
C THR A 29 -51.98 -37.87 5.97
N ALA A 30 -51.32 -37.03 5.17
CA ALA A 30 -51.62 -35.62 4.89
C ALA A 30 -51.23 -34.45 5.86
N ARG A 31 -50.39 -33.58 5.26
CA ARG A 31 -50.27 -32.10 5.35
C ARG A 31 -49.54 -31.46 6.55
N ILE A 32 -48.65 -30.50 6.20
CA ILE A 32 -48.26 -29.19 6.83
C ILE A 32 -46.81 -28.81 6.34
N PRO A 33 -46.39 -27.53 6.16
CA PRO A 33 -46.38 -26.87 4.84
C PRO A 33 -45.05 -26.16 4.47
N ASP A 34 -45.04 -25.61 3.26
CA ASP A 34 -44.38 -24.38 2.77
C ASP A 34 -42.99 -23.97 3.28
N ARG A 35 -41.99 -24.12 2.41
CA ARG A 35 -40.83 -23.21 2.32
C ARG A 35 -40.64 -22.78 0.88
N SER A 36 -40.92 -21.50 0.63
CA SER A 36 -40.56 -20.77 -0.58
C SER A 36 -39.04 -20.81 -0.82
N PRO A 37 -38.55 -21.07 -2.05
CA PRO A 37 -37.16 -20.81 -2.40
C PRO A 37 -36.98 -19.35 -2.85
N VAL A 38 -36.03 -18.68 -2.19
CA VAL A 38 -35.45 -17.41 -2.60
C VAL A 38 -34.64 -17.64 -3.89
N ALA A 39 -34.84 -16.74 -4.84
CA ALA A 39 -34.23 -16.74 -6.17
C ALA A 39 -32.70 -16.61 -6.12
N GLU A 40 -32.01 -17.56 -6.73
CA GLU A 40 -30.62 -17.40 -7.19
C GLU A 40 -30.65 -16.81 -8.61
N SER A 41 -30.26 -15.54 -8.74
CA SER A 41 -30.03 -14.90 -10.02
C SER A 41 -28.70 -15.39 -10.60
N ARG A 42 -28.78 -16.11 -11.71
CA ARG A 42 -27.63 -16.54 -12.53
C ARG A 42 -26.83 -15.33 -13.03
N ALA A 43 -25.54 -15.35 -12.73
CA ALA A 43 -24.52 -14.53 -13.35
C ALA A 43 -24.41 -14.88 -14.85
N THR A 44 -24.40 -13.85 -15.70
CA THR A 44 -24.02 -13.93 -17.12
C THR A 44 -22.51 -14.11 -17.23
N SER A 45 -22.07 -15.37 -17.11
CA SER A 45 -20.93 -15.88 -17.87
C SER A 45 -21.21 -15.63 -19.35
N ALA A 46 -20.18 -15.37 -20.17
CA ALA A 46 -20.32 -15.42 -21.63
C ALA A 46 -20.84 -16.82 -21.98
N ALA A 47 -22.17 -16.93 -22.11
CA ALA A 47 -22.84 -18.20 -22.20
C ALA A 47 -22.42 -18.81 -23.51
N VAL A 48 -21.54 -19.82 -23.45
CA VAL A 48 -21.55 -20.89 -24.42
C VAL A 48 -22.99 -21.38 -24.40
N THR A 49 -23.75 -20.96 -25.40
CA THR A 49 -25.17 -21.29 -25.50
C THR A 49 -25.22 -22.81 -25.43
N PRO A 50 -25.90 -23.41 -24.44
CA PRO A 50 -26.04 -24.85 -24.36
C PRO A 50 -26.48 -25.37 -25.73
N ILE A 51 -25.93 -26.50 -26.16
CA ILE A 51 -26.20 -27.05 -27.50
C ILE A 51 -27.73 -27.13 -27.73
N GLU A 52 -28.48 -27.42 -26.68
CA GLU A 52 -29.94 -27.46 -26.64
C GLU A 52 -30.58 -26.09 -26.99
N ASP A 53 -30.11 -24.98 -26.42
CA ASP A 53 -30.60 -23.62 -26.71
C ASP A 53 -30.28 -23.18 -28.15
N LEU A 54 -29.12 -23.59 -28.68
CA LEU A 54 -28.75 -23.39 -30.08
C LEU A 54 -29.64 -24.19 -31.04
N VAL A 55 -30.01 -25.41 -30.65
CA VAL A 55 -30.92 -26.28 -31.42
C VAL A 55 -32.33 -25.70 -31.41
N VAL A 56 -32.83 -25.26 -30.25
CA VAL A 56 -34.15 -24.62 -30.11
C VAL A 56 -34.22 -23.33 -30.96
N ALA A 57 -33.22 -22.44 -30.85
CA ALA A 57 -33.18 -21.23 -31.66
C ALA A 57 -33.14 -21.51 -33.18
N ARG A 58 -32.43 -22.57 -33.60
CA ARG A 58 -32.42 -23.05 -34.98
C ARG A 58 -33.79 -23.56 -35.44
N LEU A 59 -34.46 -24.35 -34.61
CA LEU A 59 -35.80 -24.88 -34.88
C LEU A 59 -36.83 -23.76 -34.99
N GLU A 60 -36.85 -22.81 -34.06
CA GLU A 60 -37.75 -21.64 -34.11
C GLU A 60 -37.51 -20.77 -35.36
N LYS A 61 -36.26 -20.61 -35.77
CA LYS A 61 -35.90 -19.85 -36.98
C LYS A 61 -36.32 -20.60 -38.24
N ALA A 62 -36.20 -21.93 -38.27
CA ALA A 62 -36.69 -22.78 -39.34
C ALA A 62 -38.23 -22.72 -39.45
N VAL A 63 -38.94 -22.82 -38.33
CA VAL A 63 -40.41 -22.71 -38.26
C VAL A 63 -40.89 -21.34 -38.77
N ARG A 64 -40.21 -20.24 -38.39
CA ARG A 64 -40.48 -18.89 -38.91
C ARG A 64 -40.24 -18.75 -40.41
N LEU A 65 -39.30 -19.51 -40.98
CA LEU A 65 -39.06 -19.54 -42.41
C LEU A 65 -40.15 -20.32 -43.15
N VAL A 66 -40.57 -21.47 -42.61
CA VAL A 66 -41.68 -22.28 -43.16
C VAL A 66 -42.98 -21.49 -43.18
N HIS A 67 -43.32 -20.80 -42.08
CA HIS A 67 -44.52 -19.95 -42.00
C HIS A 67 -44.50 -18.81 -43.03
N ARG A 68 -43.36 -18.11 -43.19
CA ARG A 68 -43.23 -17.02 -44.18
C ARG A 68 -43.28 -17.49 -45.62
N SER A 69 -43.01 -18.76 -45.87
CA SER A 69 -43.01 -19.35 -47.21
C SER A 69 -44.37 -19.98 -47.56
N GLY A 70 -45.40 -19.82 -46.70
CA GLY A 70 -46.73 -20.37 -46.92
C GLY A 70 -46.78 -21.90 -47.07
N GLY A 71 -45.75 -22.62 -46.60
CA GLY A 71 -45.60 -24.06 -46.86
C GLY A 71 -45.17 -24.42 -48.29
N ASN A 72 -44.89 -23.45 -49.17
CA ASN A 72 -44.39 -23.69 -50.52
C ASN A 72 -42.91 -24.11 -50.50
N PRO A 73 -42.57 -25.31 -51.00
CA PRO A 73 -41.19 -25.81 -50.99
C PRO A 73 -40.20 -24.93 -51.78
N HIS A 74 -40.65 -24.30 -52.86
CA HIS A 74 -39.81 -23.46 -53.70
C HIS A 74 -39.51 -22.10 -53.05
N GLU A 75 -40.51 -21.50 -52.41
CA GLU A 75 -40.33 -20.26 -51.64
C GLU A 75 -39.48 -20.50 -50.39
N PHE A 76 -39.65 -21.64 -49.72
CA PHE A 76 -38.82 -22.05 -48.60
C PHE A 76 -37.35 -22.23 -49.01
N ALA A 77 -37.09 -22.95 -50.11
CA ALA A 77 -35.72 -23.11 -50.64
C ALA A 77 -35.08 -21.76 -50.99
N THR A 78 -35.86 -20.84 -51.57
CA THR A 78 -35.40 -19.48 -51.91
C THR A 78 -35.10 -18.65 -50.65
N ALA A 79 -35.96 -18.74 -49.63
CA ALA A 79 -35.76 -18.05 -48.35
C ALA A 79 -34.52 -18.57 -47.59
N VAL A 80 -34.30 -19.89 -47.56
CA VAL A 80 -33.11 -20.51 -46.97
C VAL A 80 -31.84 -20.08 -47.71
N SER A 81 -31.89 -20.04 -49.05
CA SER A 81 -30.76 -19.58 -49.87
C SER A 81 -30.40 -18.12 -49.59
N LYS A 82 -31.39 -17.20 -49.59
CA LYS A 82 -31.18 -15.79 -49.24
C LYS A 82 -30.60 -15.60 -47.84
N GLU A 83 -31.09 -16.36 -46.85
CA GLU A 83 -30.58 -16.31 -45.48
C GLU A 83 -29.14 -16.82 -45.36
N ARG A 84 -28.80 -17.92 -46.07
CA ARG A 84 -27.41 -18.41 -46.16
C ARG A 84 -26.48 -17.38 -46.78
N THR A 85 -26.90 -16.73 -47.87
CA THR A 85 -26.11 -15.68 -48.53
C THR A 85 -25.91 -14.47 -47.63
N ARG A 86 -26.96 -14.01 -46.92
CA ARG A 86 -26.85 -12.94 -45.92
C ARG A 86 -25.89 -13.28 -44.79
N ARG A 87 -25.96 -14.52 -44.28
CA ARG A 87 -25.06 -14.99 -43.23
C ARG A 87 -23.60 -15.03 -43.69
N ARG A 88 -23.34 -15.60 -44.88
CA ARG A 88 -22.00 -15.60 -45.48
C ARG A 88 -21.46 -14.19 -45.72
N ALA A 89 -22.32 -13.26 -46.14
CA ALA A 89 -21.92 -11.86 -46.30
C ALA A 89 -21.58 -11.20 -44.95
N ALA A 90 -22.36 -11.45 -43.89
CA ALA A 90 -22.06 -10.94 -42.54
C ALA A 90 -20.78 -11.55 -41.95
N GLU A 91 -20.56 -12.86 -42.14
CA GLU A 91 -19.32 -13.54 -41.76
C GLU A 91 -18.13 -12.96 -42.54
N ALA A 92 -18.24 -12.78 -43.86
CA ALA A 92 -17.18 -12.20 -44.68
C ALA A 92 -16.84 -10.74 -44.32
N VAL A 93 -17.83 -9.91 -43.95
CA VAL A 93 -17.59 -8.55 -43.43
C VAL A 93 -16.83 -8.61 -42.11
N THR A 94 -17.24 -9.50 -41.19
CA THR A 94 -16.57 -9.69 -39.89
C THR A 94 -15.13 -10.18 -40.07
N ASP A 95 -14.89 -11.12 -40.99
CA ASP A 95 -13.56 -11.63 -41.31
C ASP A 95 -12.67 -10.54 -41.92
N ALA A 96 -13.22 -9.70 -42.81
CA ALA A 96 -12.49 -8.57 -43.38
C ALA A 96 -12.13 -7.50 -42.33
N GLU A 97 -13.05 -7.17 -41.42
CA GLU A 97 -12.78 -6.25 -40.30
C GLU A 97 -11.71 -6.80 -39.35
N ASN A 98 -11.75 -8.10 -39.04
CA ASN A 98 -10.74 -8.76 -38.22
C ASN A 98 -9.38 -8.79 -38.90
N ALA A 99 -9.32 -9.09 -40.21
CA ALA A 99 -8.09 -9.07 -40.98
C ALA A 99 -7.48 -7.65 -41.05
N ALA A 100 -8.30 -6.62 -41.22
CA ALA A 100 -7.85 -5.23 -41.20
C ALA A 100 -7.25 -4.83 -39.84
N LYS A 101 -7.94 -5.16 -38.73
CA LYS A 101 -7.41 -4.94 -37.37
C LYS A 101 -6.12 -5.73 -37.13
N ALA A 102 -6.04 -6.97 -37.59
CA ALA A 102 -4.84 -7.78 -37.46
C ALA A 102 -3.66 -7.14 -38.21
N GLY A 103 -3.88 -6.59 -39.41
CA GLY A 103 -2.87 -5.87 -40.17
C GLY A 103 -2.38 -4.60 -39.46
N GLU A 104 -3.29 -3.81 -38.88
CA GLU A 104 -2.93 -2.62 -38.09
C GLU A 104 -2.12 -2.99 -36.84
N VAL A 105 -2.53 -4.03 -36.12
CA VAL A 105 -1.81 -4.53 -34.94
C VAL A 105 -0.42 -5.05 -35.34
N ALA A 106 -0.31 -5.80 -36.44
CA ALA A 106 0.97 -6.28 -36.95
C ALA A 106 1.90 -5.11 -37.29
N ALA A 107 1.42 -4.12 -38.04
CA ALA A 107 2.21 -2.93 -38.36
C ALA A 107 2.66 -2.17 -37.10
N ARG A 108 1.78 -2.06 -36.08
CA ARG A 108 2.14 -1.47 -34.80
C ARG A 108 3.21 -2.27 -34.08
N ILE A 109 3.11 -3.60 -34.02
CA ILE A 109 4.12 -4.46 -33.41
C ILE A 109 5.45 -4.29 -34.13
N GLU A 110 5.46 -4.32 -35.46
CA GLU A 110 6.67 -4.09 -36.27
C GLU A 110 7.32 -2.73 -35.96
N SER A 111 6.52 -1.67 -35.75
CA SER A 111 7.04 -0.35 -35.38
C SER A 111 7.59 -0.24 -33.95
N LEU A 112 7.34 -1.23 -33.09
CA LEU A 112 7.81 -1.24 -31.70
C LEU A 112 9.10 -2.03 -31.50
N TRP A 113 9.57 -2.75 -32.52
CA TRP A 113 10.89 -3.38 -32.47
C TRP A 113 11.95 -2.29 -32.50
N LEU A 114 12.95 -2.46 -31.65
CA LEU A 114 14.12 -1.60 -31.54
C LEU A 114 15.35 -2.46 -31.77
N ASP A 115 16.33 -1.94 -32.51
CA ASP A 115 17.62 -2.59 -32.61
C ASP A 115 18.39 -2.42 -31.29
N ARG A 116 19.43 -3.24 -31.07
CA ARG A 116 20.20 -3.19 -29.82
C ARG A 116 20.74 -1.78 -29.54
N ASP A 117 21.19 -1.07 -30.55
CA ASP A 117 21.78 0.27 -30.41
C ASP A 117 20.72 1.31 -30.03
N ASP A 118 19.49 1.19 -30.55
CA ASP A 118 18.38 2.09 -30.21
C ASP A 118 17.94 1.99 -28.75
N LEU A 119 18.24 0.88 -28.08
CA LEU A 119 17.93 0.70 -26.65
C LEU A 119 18.75 1.64 -25.76
N ASP A 120 19.96 2.02 -26.17
CA ASP A 120 20.83 2.91 -25.38
C ASP A 120 20.34 4.37 -25.44
N ASP A 121 19.57 4.72 -26.46
CA ASP A 121 18.97 6.04 -26.65
C ASP A 121 17.55 6.17 -26.04
N LEU A 122 17.04 5.09 -25.42
CA LEU A 122 15.74 5.14 -24.77
C LEU A 122 15.76 6.13 -23.60
N PRO A 123 14.76 7.03 -23.51
CA PRO A 123 14.69 7.98 -22.40
C PRO A 123 14.53 7.20 -21.09
N GLY A 124 15.32 7.60 -20.09
CA GLY A 124 15.16 7.10 -18.73
C GLY A 124 13.79 7.44 -18.12
N PRO A 125 13.48 6.91 -16.93
CA PRO A 125 12.22 7.16 -16.26
C PRO A 125 11.96 8.65 -16.08
N GLU A 126 10.83 9.14 -16.57
CA GLU A 126 10.48 10.56 -16.47
C GLU A 126 9.82 10.84 -15.10
N PRO A 127 10.45 11.64 -14.22
CA PRO A 127 9.91 11.92 -12.90
C PRO A 127 8.66 12.80 -12.96
N LEU A 128 7.62 12.41 -12.25
CA LEU A 128 6.38 13.17 -12.09
C LEU A 128 6.30 13.85 -10.71
N LEU A 129 6.76 13.16 -9.67
CA LEU A 129 6.85 13.69 -8.30
C LEU A 129 8.14 13.18 -7.65
N GLY A 130 9.20 13.99 -7.74
CA GLY A 130 10.54 13.65 -7.25
C GLY A 130 10.96 12.23 -7.64
N THR A 131 11.41 11.46 -6.66
CA THR A 131 11.78 10.05 -6.84
C THR A 131 10.62 9.09 -6.49
N LEU A 132 9.41 9.63 -6.28
CA LEU A 132 8.26 8.85 -5.79
C LEU A 132 7.38 8.35 -6.93
N LEU A 133 7.05 9.22 -7.88
CA LEU A 133 6.14 8.88 -8.97
C LEU A 133 6.83 9.19 -10.29
N PHE A 134 6.77 8.25 -11.22
CA PHE A 134 7.30 8.37 -12.58
C PHE A 134 6.18 8.20 -13.58
N ARG A 135 6.29 8.81 -14.75
CA ARG A 135 5.34 8.57 -15.85
C ARG A 135 5.44 7.13 -16.34
N LYS A 136 4.41 6.68 -17.07
CA LYS A 136 4.31 5.31 -17.59
C LYS A 136 4.53 4.24 -16.50
N SER A 137 4.10 4.49 -15.28
CA SER A 137 4.28 3.58 -14.14
C SER A 137 2.95 3.18 -13.50
N LEU A 138 2.90 1.97 -12.94
CA LEU A 138 1.84 1.47 -12.08
C LEU A 138 2.33 1.43 -10.64
N VAL A 139 1.71 2.23 -9.77
CA VAL A 139 2.09 2.40 -8.38
C VAL A 139 0.98 1.86 -7.47
N VAL A 140 1.34 1.10 -6.45
CA VAL A 140 0.41 0.61 -5.43
C VAL A 140 0.64 1.34 -4.13
N LEU A 141 -0.42 1.94 -3.57
CA LEU A 141 -0.42 2.52 -2.24
C LEU A 141 -1.24 1.63 -1.30
N ALA A 142 -0.57 0.76 -0.55
CA ALA A 142 -1.17 -0.25 0.30
C ALA A 142 -1.12 0.14 1.79
N GLY A 143 -2.09 -0.35 2.58
CA GLY A 143 -2.11 -0.15 4.03
C GLY A 143 -3.44 -0.54 4.66
N ALA A 144 -3.46 -0.72 5.98
CA ALA A 144 -4.66 -1.11 6.71
C ALA A 144 -5.82 -0.08 6.55
N PRO A 145 -7.10 -0.48 6.69
CA PRO A 145 -8.21 0.46 6.74
C PRO A 145 -7.98 1.58 7.78
N GLY A 146 -8.22 2.82 7.38
CA GLY A 146 -7.97 3.99 8.23
C GLY A 146 -6.50 4.42 8.35
N SER A 147 -5.57 3.87 7.55
CA SER A 147 -4.17 4.32 7.49
C SER A 147 -3.94 5.63 6.70
N PHE A 148 -5.00 6.39 6.44
CA PHE A 148 -4.96 7.69 5.73
C PHE A 148 -4.42 7.68 4.28
N LYS A 149 -4.38 6.53 3.59
CA LYS A 149 -3.97 6.42 2.17
C LYS A 149 -4.60 7.47 1.26
N SER A 150 -5.92 7.65 1.34
CA SER A 150 -6.63 8.63 0.53
C SER A 150 -6.18 10.08 0.78
N PHE A 151 -5.59 10.40 1.94
CA PHE A 151 -5.01 11.72 2.19
C PHE A 151 -3.67 11.89 1.46
N VAL A 152 -2.81 10.87 1.47
CA VAL A 152 -1.56 10.87 0.68
C VAL A 152 -1.88 10.91 -0.82
N ALA A 153 -2.80 10.06 -1.29
CA ALA A 153 -3.19 10.01 -2.69
C ALA A 153 -3.78 11.35 -3.18
N LEU A 154 -4.63 12.01 -2.36
CA LEU A 154 -5.16 13.33 -2.67
C LEU A 154 -4.06 14.41 -2.66
N ASP A 155 -3.13 14.33 -1.72
CA ASP A 155 -2.03 15.28 -1.62
C ASP A 155 -1.09 15.20 -2.84
N TRP A 156 -0.71 13.98 -3.25
CA TRP A 156 0.04 13.76 -4.50
C TRP A 156 -0.74 14.28 -5.72
N ALA A 157 -2.03 13.94 -5.83
CA ALA A 157 -2.88 14.39 -6.92
C ALA A 157 -2.94 15.93 -7.04
N ALA A 158 -3.23 16.61 -5.94
CA ALA A 158 -3.32 18.07 -5.92
C ALA A 158 -1.95 18.74 -6.12
N THR A 159 -0.88 18.10 -5.64
CA THR A 159 0.49 18.59 -5.83
C THR A 159 0.91 18.53 -7.30
N VAL A 160 0.71 17.40 -7.98
CA VAL A 160 0.97 17.26 -9.42
C VAL A 160 0.07 18.19 -10.24
N ALA A 161 -1.21 18.32 -9.89
CA ALA A 161 -2.12 19.24 -10.59
C ALA A 161 -1.66 20.71 -10.53
N THR A 162 -0.99 21.10 -9.44
CA THR A 162 -0.54 22.47 -9.20
C THR A 162 0.94 22.72 -9.47
N GLY A 163 1.74 21.67 -9.67
CA GLY A 163 3.20 21.77 -9.82
C GLY A 163 3.92 22.24 -8.56
N LYS A 164 3.33 22.03 -7.37
CA LYS A 164 3.94 22.41 -6.09
C LYS A 164 4.94 21.33 -5.64
N SER A 165 5.76 21.63 -4.64
CA SER A 165 6.58 20.60 -4.00
C SER A 165 5.80 19.80 -2.95
N TRP A 166 6.25 18.57 -2.71
CA TRP A 166 5.75 17.66 -1.68
C TRP A 166 6.92 17.10 -0.87
N GLN A 167 7.04 17.45 0.41
CA GLN A 167 8.09 16.93 1.30
C GLN A 167 9.50 16.99 0.70
N GLY A 168 9.89 18.15 0.16
CA GLY A 168 11.18 18.34 -0.52
C GLY A 168 11.25 17.83 -1.96
N HIS A 169 10.27 17.03 -2.42
CA HIS A 169 10.20 16.56 -3.81
C HIS A 169 9.52 17.60 -4.72
N GLY A 170 10.18 17.97 -5.80
CA GLY A 170 9.57 18.77 -6.87
C GLY A 170 8.52 17.96 -7.65
N ALA A 171 7.47 18.61 -8.13
CA ALA A 171 6.46 17.98 -8.98
C ALA A 171 6.43 18.62 -10.36
N ALA A 172 6.41 17.79 -11.41
CA ALA A 172 6.06 18.24 -12.74
C ALA A 172 4.55 18.50 -12.78
N ARG A 173 4.15 19.70 -13.22
CA ARG A 173 2.73 20.05 -13.32
C ARG A 173 2.08 19.20 -14.40
N GLY A 174 0.96 18.55 -14.07
CA GLY A 174 0.25 17.67 -15.01
C GLY A 174 -1.27 17.63 -14.84
N THR A 175 -1.93 17.08 -15.85
CA THR A 175 -3.37 16.76 -15.85
C THR A 175 -3.62 15.56 -14.95
N VAL A 176 -4.54 15.71 -13.99
CA VAL A 176 -4.82 14.68 -12.99
C VAL A 176 -6.26 14.21 -13.07
N VAL A 177 -6.46 12.90 -13.11
CA VAL A 177 -7.76 12.24 -12.99
C VAL A 177 -7.80 11.46 -11.67
N TYR A 178 -8.80 11.74 -10.84
CA TYR A 178 -8.99 11.07 -9.56
C TYR A 178 -10.32 10.30 -9.57
N LEU A 179 -10.26 8.98 -9.44
CA LEU A 179 -11.43 8.13 -9.27
C LEU A 179 -11.66 7.93 -7.76
N ALA A 180 -12.63 8.65 -7.19
CA ALA A 180 -12.92 8.70 -5.76
C ALA A 180 -14.14 7.82 -5.40
N GLY A 181 -13.95 6.51 -5.37
CA GLY A 181 -15.01 5.52 -5.17
C GLY A 181 -15.65 5.51 -3.78
N GLU A 182 -15.02 6.12 -2.79
CA GLU A 182 -15.54 6.21 -1.40
C GLU A 182 -16.19 7.55 -1.05
N GLY A 183 -16.21 8.53 -1.96
CA GLY A 183 -15.99 9.90 -1.52
C GLY A 183 -16.87 11.04 -2.04
N GLU A 184 -18.04 10.85 -2.67
CA GLU A 184 -18.85 12.00 -3.18
C GLU A 184 -19.10 13.08 -2.09
N ALA A 185 -19.33 12.68 -0.84
CA ALA A 185 -19.57 13.59 0.28
C ALA A 185 -18.31 14.08 1.01
N VAL A 186 -17.22 13.30 1.03
CA VAL A 186 -16.04 13.56 1.88
C VAL A 186 -14.88 14.15 1.09
N PHE A 187 -14.74 13.78 -0.19
CA PHE A 187 -13.68 14.24 -1.07
C PHE A 187 -13.65 15.78 -1.19
N PRO A 188 -14.78 16.49 -1.37
CA PRO A 188 -14.75 17.95 -1.47
C PRO A 188 -14.16 18.62 -0.22
N LYS A 189 -14.42 18.09 0.98
CA LYS A 189 -13.89 18.63 2.24
C LYS A 189 -12.38 18.47 2.34
N ARG A 190 -11.85 17.30 1.94
CA ARG A 190 -10.41 17.02 1.92
C ARG A 190 -9.69 17.91 0.90
N LEU A 191 -10.25 18.03 -0.30
CA LEU A 191 -9.68 18.87 -1.33
C LEU A 191 -9.69 20.35 -0.94
N ARG A 192 -10.79 20.86 -0.37
CA ARG A 192 -10.86 22.25 0.11
C ARG A 192 -9.84 22.52 1.21
N ALA A 193 -9.65 21.58 2.14
CA ALA A 193 -8.64 21.72 3.19
C ALA A 193 -7.22 21.84 2.60
N TRP A 194 -6.90 21.00 1.61
CA TRP A 194 -5.63 21.07 0.89
C TRP A 194 -5.48 22.41 0.14
N GLU A 195 -6.52 22.85 -0.57
CA GLU A 195 -6.52 24.12 -1.31
C GLU A 195 -6.31 25.32 -0.38
N THR A 196 -6.96 25.34 0.78
CA THR A 196 -6.76 26.37 1.81
C THR A 196 -5.32 26.36 2.32
N ALA A 197 -4.78 25.19 2.66
CA ALA A 197 -3.45 25.07 3.25
C ALA A 197 -2.32 25.39 2.25
N TYR A 198 -2.41 24.90 1.01
CA TYR A 198 -1.27 24.89 0.08
C TYR A 198 -1.50 25.63 -1.23
N ASN A 199 -2.74 26.04 -1.51
CA ASN A 199 -3.10 26.73 -2.75
C ASN A 199 -3.78 28.08 -2.53
N ARG A 200 -3.59 28.70 -1.35
CA ARG A 200 -4.18 30.01 -1.01
C ARG A 200 -5.71 30.04 -1.22
N GLY A 201 -6.36 28.90 -1.00
CA GLY A 201 -7.81 28.71 -1.22
C GLY A 201 -8.22 28.55 -2.69
N ALA A 202 -7.31 28.70 -3.66
CA ALA A 202 -7.61 28.51 -5.07
C ALA A 202 -7.88 27.04 -5.40
N LYS A 203 -8.78 26.79 -6.36
CA LYS A 203 -9.13 25.42 -6.76
C LYS A 203 -7.94 24.72 -7.42
N ALA A 204 -7.64 23.50 -6.97
CA ALA A 204 -6.66 22.66 -7.65
C ALA A 204 -7.27 22.11 -8.96
N PRO A 205 -6.53 22.11 -10.08
CA PRO A 205 -7.09 21.76 -11.39
C PRO A 205 -7.07 20.25 -11.64
N LEU A 206 -7.82 19.48 -10.85
CA LEU A 206 -8.00 18.04 -11.03
C LEU A 206 -9.41 17.68 -11.51
N GLN A 207 -9.52 16.61 -12.30
CA GLN A 207 -10.80 16.05 -12.73
C GLN A 207 -11.16 14.85 -11.86
N VAL A 208 -12.37 14.82 -11.31
CA VAL A 208 -12.78 13.81 -10.32
C VAL A 208 -13.97 13.01 -10.83
N PHE A 209 -13.89 11.69 -10.73
CA PHE A 209 -15.04 10.79 -10.87
C PHE A 209 -15.44 10.29 -9.46
N PRO A 210 -16.52 10.82 -8.85
CA PRO A 210 -16.76 10.66 -7.41
C PRO A 210 -17.59 9.41 -7.04
N ARG A 211 -17.66 8.40 -7.92
CA ARG A 211 -18.55 7.24 -7.74
C ARG A 211 -17.82 5.92 -7.99
N PRO A 212 -18.20 4.84 -7.30
CA PRO A 212 -17.70 3.50 -7.61
C PRO A 212 -18.24 3.03 -8.98
N MET A 213 -17.47 2.19 -9.66
CA MET A 213 -17.79 1.66 -11.00
C MET A 213 -16.97 0.40 -11.29
N GLY A 214 -17.43 -0.51 -12.15
CA GLY A 214 -16.59 -1.61 -12.64
C GLY A 214 -15.44 -1.14 -13.53
N LEU A 215 -14.20 -1.35 -13.10
CA LEU A 215 -12.96 -1.08 -13.86
C LEU A 215 -12.07 -2.32 -14.01
N HIS A 216 -12.53 -3.51 -13.65
CA HIS A 216 -11.68 -4.70 -13.52
C HIS A 216 -11.83 -5.72 -14.65
N ARG A 217 -12.77 -5.51 -15.60
CA ARG A 217 -13.08 -6.48 -16.66
C ARG A 217 -12.82 -5.89 -18.05
N PRO A 218 -11.72 -6.25 -18.74
CA PRO A 218 -11.35 -5.65 -20.02
C PRO A 218 -12.42 -5.70 -21.12
N GLY A 219 -13.23 -6.76 -21.15
CA GLY A 219 -14.32 -6.95 -22.12
C GLY A 219 -15.64 -6.28 -21.74
N ASP A 220 -15.75 -5.74 -20.53
CA ASP A 220 -16.99 -5.15 -20.05
C ASP A 220 -17.21 -3.74 -20.64
N PRO A 221 -18.40 -3.43 -21.20
CA PRO A 221 -18.67 -2.13 -21.81
C PRO A 221 -18.50 -0.93 -20.86
N GLU A 222 -18.79 -1.08 -19.57
CA GLU A 222 -18.61 -0.03 -18.57
C GLU A 222 -17.12 0.25 -18.35
N THR A 223 -16.33 -0.81 -18.19
CA THR A 223 -14.86 -0.70 -18.10
C THR A 223 -14.28 -0.02 -19.35
N GLN A 224 -14.70 -0.43 -20.55
CA GLN A 224 -14.22 0.17 -21.80
C GLN A 224 -14.59 1.66 -21.93
N ALA A 225 -15.82 2.01 -21.58
CA ALA A 225 -16.28 3.40 -21.60
C ALA A 225 -15.49 4.26 -20.61
N MET A 226 -15.21 3.75 -19.41
CA MET A 226 -14.40 4.44 -18.41
C MET A 226 -12.95 4.62 -18.86
N VAL A 227 -12.29 3.57 -19.35
CA VAL A 227 -10.93 3.65 -19.90
C VAL A 227 -10.87 4.68 -21.02
N GLY A 228 -11.78 4.62 -22.01
CA GLY A 228 -11.81 5.61 -23.08
C GLY A 228 -12.07 7.04 -22.59
N SER A 229 -12.86 7.20 -21.53
CA SER A 229 -13.09 8.49 -20.86
C SER A 229 -11.80 9.02 -20.22
N ILE A 230 -11.04 8.18 -19.53
CA ILE A 230 -9.76 8.53 -18.92
C ILE A 230 -8.76 8.91 -20.02
N VAL A 231 -8.64 8.10 -21.08
CA VAL A 231 -7.68 8.31 -22.18
C VAL A 231 -7.88 9.65 -22.88
N ARG A 232 -9.14 10.02 -23.18
CA ARG A 232 -9.47 11.32 -23.81
C ARG A 232 -9.09 12.55 -22.98
N ARG A 233 -8.76 12.38 -21.69
CA ARG A 233 -8.33 13.48 -20.82
C ARG A 233 -6.83 13.70 -20.85
N HIS A 234 -6.05 12.82 -21.50
CA HIS A 234 -4.59 12.86 -21.54
C HIS A 234 -3.96 13.09 -20.15
N PRO A 235 -4.30 12.24 -19.15
CA PRO A 235 -3.78 12.42 -17.80
C PRO A 235 -2.28 12.14 -17.73
N ASP A 236 -1.60 12.88 -16.88
CA ASP A 236 -0.24 12.61 -16.42
C ASP A 236 -0.26 11.74 -15.15
N LEU A 237 -1.33 11.84 -14.35
CA LEU A 237 -1.58 11.06 -13.15
C LEU A 237 -3.02 10.58 -13.10
N VAL A 238 -3.22 9.29 -12.82
CA VAL A 238 -4.52 8.68 -12.54
C VAL A 238 -4.48 8.07 -11.15
N ILE A 239 -5.39 8.50 -10.26
CA ILE A 239 -5.58 7.87 -8.95
C ILE A 239 -6.83 7.00 -8.97
N VAL A 240 -6.71 5.74 -8.55
CA VAL A 240 -7.83 4.81 -8.34
C VAL A 240 -7.99 4.56 -6.84
N ASP A 241 -8.93 5.26 -6.19
CA ASP A 241 -9.14 5.23 -4.74
C ASP A 241 -10.54 4.71 -4.39
N THR A 242 -10.73 3.44 -4.01
CA THR A 242 -9.74 2.36 -3.87
C THR A 242 -9.98 1.25 -4.90
N LEU A 243 -9.01 0.34 -5.07
CA LEU A 243 -9.12 -0.85 -5.91
C LEU A 243 -10.48 -1.56 -5.69
N ALA A 244 -10.81 -1.86 -4.44
CA ALA A 244 -12.04 -2.58 -4.07
C ALA A 244 -13.33 -1.85 -4.51
N ARG A 245 -13.34 -0.51 -4.54
CA ARG A 245 -14.50 0.28 -4.97
C ARG A 245 -14.65 0.34 -6.48
N TYR A 246 -13.56 0.11 -7.21
CA TYR A 246 -13.55 0.01 -8.67
C TYR A 246 -13.54 -1.43 -9.19
N SER A 247 -13.66 -2.40 -8.29
CA SER A 247 -13.71 -3.83 -8.60
C SER A 247 -14.92 -4.54 -7.97
N PRO A 248 -16.16 -4.04 -8.14
CA PRO A 248 -17.34 -4.66 -7.53
C PRO A 248 -17.52 -6.10 -7.99
N GLY A 249 -17.66 -7.02 -7.03
CA GLY A 249 -17.83 -8.44 -7.30
C GLY A 249 -16.57 -9.19 -7.72
N MET A 250 -15.40 -8.53 -7.71
CA MET A 250 -14.11 -9.17 -7.98
C MET A 250 -13.64 -9.99 -6.79
N ASN A 251 -13.10 -11.20 -7.03
CA ASN A 251 -12.40 -11.95 -6.00
C ASN A 251 -10.92 -11.52 -5.95
N GLU A 252 -10.56 -10.64 -5.00
CA GLU A 252 -9.18 -10.13 -4.86
C GLU A 252 -8.10 -11.22 -4.69
N ASN A 253 -8.48 -12.42 -4.22
CA ASN A 253 -7.54 -13.55 -4.07
C ASN A 253 -7.35 -14.34 -5.38
N SER A 254 -8.23 -14.17 -6.37
CA SER A 254 -8.11 -14.82 -7.67
C SER A 254 -7.01 -14.14 -8.49
N ALA A 255 -6.01 -14.93 -8.89
CA ALA A 255 -4.96 -14.44 -9.79
C ALA A 255 -5.51 -14.07 -11.17
N GLU A 256 -6.57 -14.75 -11.62
CA GLU A 256 -7.26 -14.43 -12.86
C GLU A 256 -7.95 -13.07 -12.77
N ASP A 257 -8.79 -12.86 -11.76
CA ASP A 257 -9.52 -11.60 -11.56
C ASP A 257 -8.56 -10.42 -11.37
N MET A 258 -7.52 -10.60 -10.56
CA MET A 258 -6.50 -9.57 -10.35
C MET A 258 -5.69 -9.31 -11.62
N GLY A 259 -5.43 -10.35 -12.43
CA GLY A 259 -4.81 -10.22 -13.75
C GLY A 259 -5.65 -9.37 -14.71
N GLN A 260 -6.97 -9.54 -14.70
CA GLN A 260 -7.88 -8.70 -15.49
C GLN A 260 -7.83 -7.23 -15.03
N MET A 261 -7.82 -6.97 -13.72
CA MET A 261 -7.66 -5.63 -13.17
C MET A 261 -6.32 -5.00 -13.59
N VAL A 262 -5.22 -5.74 -13.45
CA VAL A 262 -3.88 -5.32 -13.89
C VAL A 262 -3.86 -4.99 -15.38
N GLN A 263 -4.54 -5.77 -16.22
CA GLN A 263 -4.63 -5.52 -17.66
C GLN A 263 -5.33 -4.19 -17.95
N VAL A 264 -6.42 -3.87 -17.24
CA VAL A 264 -7.12 -2.59 -17.40
C VAL A 264 -6.24 -1.41 -16.96
N LEU A 265 -5.57 -1.54 -15.81
CA LEU A 265 -4.67 -0.50 -15.28
C LEU A 265 -3.48 -0.26 -16.22
N SER A 266 -2.88 -1.35 -16.73
CA SER A 266 -1.77 -1.29 -17.70
C SER A 266 -2.22 -0.64 -19.00
N ARG A 267 -3.43 -0.95 -19.47
CA ARG A 267 -4.00 -0.29 -20.66
C ARG A 267 -4.15 1.22 -20.45
N ILE A 268 -4.64 1.66 -19.29
CA ILE A 268 -4.70 3.11 -18.97
C ILE A 268 -3.30 3.71 -19.02
N LYS A 269 -2.33 3.08 -18.35
CA LYS A 269 -0.93 3.51 -18.31
C LYS A 269 -0.32 3.61 -19.72
N ASP A 270 -0.48 2.58 -20.54
CA ASP A 270 0.16 2.48 -21.86
C ASP A 270 -0.50 3.40 -22.91
N GLU A 271 -1.83 3.58 -22.85
CA GLU A 271 -2.56 4.48 -23.77
C GLU A 271 -2.42 5.97 -23.41
N THR A 272 -2.10 6.30 -22.15
CA THR A 272 -2.01 7.70 -21.69
C THR A 272 -0.59 8.17 -21.42
N GLY A 273 0.34 7.26 -21.13
CA GLY A 273 1.64 7.60 -20.57
C GLY A 273 1.60 8.04 -19.09
N ALA A 274 0.45 7.95 -18.43
CA ALA A 274 0.27 8.40 -17.05
C ALA A 274 1.03 7.54 -16.03
N CYS A 275 1.30 8.12 -14.87
CA CYS A 275 1.45 7.38 -13.64
C CYS A 275 0.05 6.93 -13.15
N VAL A 276 -0.17 5.64 -12.94
CA VAL A 276 -1.42 5.10 -12.39
C VAL A 276 -1.17 4.65 -10.96
N VAL A 277 -1.76 5.34 -9.99
CA VAL A 277 -1.67 4.99 -8.57
C VAL A 277 -2.96 4.30 -8.14
N VAL A 278 -2.84 3.12 -7.56
CA VAL A 278 -3.97 2.35 -7.06
C VAL A 278 -3.89 2.24 -5.55
N VAL A 279 -4.93 2.73 -4.87
CA VAL A 279 -5.04 2.61 -3.41
C VAL A 279 -5.59 1.24 -3.06
N HIS A 280 -4.86 0.50 -2.24
CA HIS A 280 -5.20 -0.86 -1.87
C HIS A 280 -5.16 -1.11 -0.37
N HIS A 281 -5.87 -2.14 0.07
CA HIS A 281 -5.86 -2.57 1.47
C HIS A 281 -4.81 -3.65 1.69
N THR A 282 -4.23 -3.70 2.88
CA THR A 282 -3.39 -4.83 3.32
C THR A 282 -4.24 -5.99 3.83
N THR A 283 -3.60 -7.15 4.00
CA THR A 283 -4.14 -8.27 4.76
C THR A 283 -4.42 -7.85 6.22
N LYS A 284 -5.14 -8.70 6.96
CA LYS A 284 -5.44 -8.45 8.38
C LYS A 284 -4.19 -8.28 9.23
N ASP A 285 -3.10 -8.96 8.86
CA ASP A 285 -1.82 -8.93 9.57
C ASP A 285 -0.95 -7.71 9.16
N GLY A 286 -1.40 -6.90 8.20
CA GLY A 286 -0.81 -5.59 7.88
C GLY A 286 0.49 -5.62 7.08
N GLY A 287 1.22 -6.74 7.05
CA GLY A 287 2.54 -6.85 6.44
C GLY A 287 2.58 -7.05 4.92
N ALA A 288 1.44 -7.23 4.25
CA ALA A 288 1.37 -7.37 2.80
C ALA A 288 0.05 -6.82 2.26
N GLU A 289 0.04 -6.43 0.98
CA GLU A 289 -1.18 -6.12 0.25
C GLU A 289 -2.16 -7.30 0.27
N ARG A 290 -3.46 -7.01 0.33
CA ARG A 290 -4.50 -8.04 0.31
C ARG A 290 -4.61 -8.65 -1.09
N GLY A 291 -4.84 -9.95 -1.17
CA GLY A 291 -5.19 -10.60 -2.43
C GLY A 291 -4.00 -11.22 -3.16
N SER A 292 -4.13 -11.33 -4.48
CA SER A 292 -3.14 -11.99 -5.33
C SER A 292 -1.83 -11.19 -5.47
N SER A 293 -0.70 -11.89 -5.48
CA SER A 293 0.61 -11.32 -5.78
C SER A 293 0.74 -10.79 -7.22
N ALA A 294 -0.25 -11.05 -8.09
CA ALA A 294 -0.29 -10.52 -9.46
C ALA A 294 -0.19 -8.98 -9.50
N LEU A 295 -0.86 -8.27 -8.58
CA LEU A 295 -0.81 -6.82 -8.52
C LEU A 295 0.59 -6.32 -8.14
N ARG A 296 1.20 -6.92 -7.11
CA ARG A 296 2.58 -6.65 -6.69
C ARG A 296 3.58 -6.99 -7.80
N GLY A 297 3.35 -8.06 -8.53
CA GLY A 297 4.18 -8.49 -9.66
C GLY A 297 4.19 -7.48 -10.80
N ALA A 298 3.03 -6.85 -11.05
CA ALA A 298 2.84 -5.88 -12.12
C ALA A 298 3.25 -4.44 -11.76
N SER A 299 3.20 -4.07 -10.47
CA SER A 299 3.54 -2.72 -10.02
C SER A 299 5.02 -2.39 -10.24
N ASP A 300 5.28 -1.15 -10.67
CA ASP A 300 6.61 -0.56 -10.78
C ASP A 300 7.11 -0.05 -9.43
N ALA A 301 6.19 0.41 -8.57
CA ALA A 301 6.47 0.75 -7.17
C ALA A 301 5.31 0.33 -6.25
N LEU A 302 5.65 -0.10 -5.03
CA LEU A 302 4.70 -0.44 -3.97
C LEU A 302 5.11 0.28 -2.69
N TYR A 303 4.16 1.05 -2.17
CA TYR A 303 4.30 1.81 -0.96
C TYR A 303 3.40 1.25 0.14
N MET A 304 3.99 1.01 1.31
CA MET A 304 3.28 0.51 2.47
C MET A 304 3.04 1.62 3.48
N MET A 305 1.78 1.75 3.90
CA MET A 305 1.34 2.74 4.86
C MET A 305 0.92 2.09 6.17
N GLU A 306 1.64 2.46 7.21
CA GLU A 306 1.35 2.08 8.59
C GLU A 306 0.87 3.30 9.37
N SER A 307 -0.06 3.09 10.30
CA SER A 307 -0.53 4.12 11.22
C SER A 307 -0.12 3.71 12.64
N PRO A 308 1.16 3.89 13.03
CA PRO A 308 1.69 3.40 14.31
C PRO A 308 0.93 3.97 15.51
N ASN A 309 0.33 5.16 15.38
CA ASN A 309 -0.50 5.74 16.42
C ASN A 309 -1.67 6.55 15.83
N LYS A 310 -2.87 5.95 15.82
CA LYS A 310 -4.10 6.59 15.32
C LYS A 310 -4.47 7.85 16.11
N THR A 311 -4.12 7.89 17.40
CA THR A 311 -4.41 9.01 18.31
C THR A 311 -3.53 10.23 18.02
N ARG A 312 -2.27 10.02 17.62
CA ARG A 312 -1.33 11.07 17.21
C ARG A 312 -1.44 11.46 15.73
N ARG A 313 -2.33 10.82 14.95
CA ARG A 313 -2.50 11.04 13.50
C ARG A 313 -1.18 10.98 12.74
N THR A 314 -0.29 10.09 13.17
CA THR A 314 1.00 9.86 12.53
C THR A 314 0.86 8.69 11.59
N VAL A 315 1.41 8.87 10.40
CA VAL A 315 1.46 7.88 9.33
C VAL A 315 2.90 7.68 8.96
N GLN A 316 3.26 6.43 8.75
CA GLN A 316 4.56 6.04 8.27
C GLN A 316 4.40 5.46 6.87
N PHE A 317 5.22 5.93 5.94
CA PHE A 317 5.20 5.52 4.54
C PHE A 317 6.57 4.97 4.17
N SER A 318 6.64 3.72 3.74
CA SER A 318 7.87 3.06 3.28
C SER A 318 7.75 2.60 1.83
N ILE A 319 8.89 2.61 1.14
CA ILE A 319 9.03 1.95 -0.16
C ILE A 319 9.29 0.47 0.12
N ASP A 320 8.27 -0.35 -0.10
CA ASP A 320 8.39 -1.79 0.05
C ASP A 320 9.02 -2.42 -1.21
N ARG A 321 8.70 -1.86 -2.39
CA ARG A 321 9.31 -2.28 -3.66
C ARG A 321 9.39 -1.12 -4.64
N ALA A 322 10.50 -1.04 -5.37
CA ALA A 322 10.63 -0.26 -6.60
C ALA A 322 11.44 -1.07 -7.62
N LYS A 323 11.11 -0.98 -8.91
CA LYS A 323 11.87 -1.69 -9.97
C LYS A 323 13.29 -1.15 -10.16
N GLU A 324 13.52 0.12 -9.84
CA GLU A 324 14.86 0.71 -9.72
C GLU A 324 15.24 0.80 -8.24
N GLU A 325 16.54 0.69 -7.92
CA GLU A 325 17.20 0.32 -6.65
C GLU A 325 16.75 0.99 -5.32
N ALA A 326 15.70 1.81 -5.30
CA ALA A 326 15.13 2.45 -4.11
C ALA A 326 14.29 1.52 -3.20
N SER A 327 14.56 0.21 -3.18
CA SER A 327 13.93 -0.69 -2.21
C SER A 327 14.63 -0.54 -0.85
N GLY A 328 13.90 -0.21 0.22
CA GLY A 328 14.46 -0.23 1.58
C GLY A 328 15.08 1.08 2.12
N GLY A 329 14.52 2.24 1.77
CA GLY A 329 14.85 3.52 2.43
C GLY A 329 14.19 3.69 3.81
N PRO A 330 14.71 4.58 4.69
CA PRO A 330 14.07 4.88 5.96
C PRO A 330 12.65 5.41 5.72
N PRO A 331 11.67 4.94 6.48
CA PRO A 331 10.28 5.28 6.24
C PRO A 331 10.04 6.77 6.51
N LEU A 332 9.36 7.43 5.57
CA LEU A 332 8.95 8.82 5.72
C LEU A 332 7.81 8.89 6.74
N LYS A 333 8.05 9.58 7.87
CA LYS A 333 7.03 9.83 8.89
C LYS A 333 6.30 11.12 8.55
N LEU A 334 4.97 11.01 8.45
CA LEU A 334 4.06 12.09 8.13
C LEU A 334 3.11 12.29 9.30
N VAL A 335 2.91 13.55 9.72
CA VAL A 335 1.87 13.92 10.68
C VAL A 335 0.71 14.53 9.90
N LEU A 336 -0.52 14.37 10.36
CA LEU A 336 -1.68 15.03 9.75
C LEU A 336 -2.21 16.15 10.64
N ASP A 337 -2.26 17.35 10.07
CA ASP A 337 -2.79 18.55 10.72
C ASP A 337 -4.24 18.79 10.32
N ARG A 338 -4.97 19.38 11.26
CA ARG A 338 -6.37 19.73 11.07
C ARG A 338 -6.48 21.11 10.43
N VAL A 339 -7.25 21.19 9.35
CA VAL A 339 -7.57 22.44 8.67
C VAL A 339 -9.07 22.65 8.66
N GLU A 340 -9.49 23.83 9.12
CA GLU A 340 -10.88 24.26 9.09
C GLU A 340 -11.17 25.00 7.79
N THR A 341 -12.32 24.71 7.18
CA THR A 341 -12.76 25.34 5.93
C THR A 341 -14.25 25.68 6.00
N PRO A 342 -14.75 26.54 5.11
CA PRO A 342 -16.18 26.87 5.06
C PRO A 342 -17.13 25.67 4.86
N ILE A 343 -16.62 24.56 4.31
CA ILE A 343 -17.42 23.34 4.07
C ILE A 343 -17.13 22.22 5.08
N GLY A 344 -16.44 22.57 6.18
CA GLY A 344 -16.12 21.68 7.28
C GLY A 344 -14.61 21.47 7.49
N THR A 345 -14.30 20.64 8.47
CA THR A 345 -12.92 20.35 8.88
C THR A 345 -12.39 19.11 8.19
N SER A 346 -11.13 19.14 7.75
CA SER A 346 -10.42 17.97 7.23
C SER A 346 -8.97 17.93 7.72
N LEU A 347 -8.22 16.93 7.23
CA LEU A 347 -6.80 16.78 7.53
C LEU A 347 -5.96 17.06 6.28
N VAL A 348 -4.76 17.60 6.50
CA VAL A 348 -3.72 17.78 5.49
C VAL A 348 -2.40 17.26 6.03
N ILE A 349 -1.46 16.93 5.15
CA ILE A 349 -0.10 16.55 5.54
C ILE A 349 0.74 17.83 5.52
N PRO A 350 1.23 18.36 6.67
CA PRO A 350 2.11 19.52 6.73
C PRO A 350 3.29 19.33 5.80
N ARG A 351 3.62 20.38 5.04
CA ARG A 351 4.88 20.40 4.30
C ARG A 351 6.00 20.58 5.31
N VAL A 352 6.94 19.64 5.36
CA VAL A 352 8.25 19.92 5.93
C VAL A 352 8.89 20.93 4.98
N ASP A 353 9.13 22.14 5.46
CA ASP A 353 9.88 23.13 4.71
C ASP A 353 11.27 22.53 4.45
N PRO A 354 11.70 22.38 3.19
CA PRO A 354 13.02 21.82 2.87
C PRO A 354 14.18 22.68 3.43
N PHE A 355 13.89 23.88 3.94
CA PHE A 355 14.80 24.76 4.65
C PHE A 355 14.50 24.92 6.15
N ALA A 356 13.42 24.30 6.66
CA ALA A 356 13.25 24.21 8.10
C ALA A 356 14.28 23.24 8.63
N ALA A 357 15.08 23.71 9.58
CA ALA A 357 16.05 22.89 10.31
C ALA A 357 15.39 21.57 10.71
N GLU A 358 16.09 20.46 10.45
CA GLU A 358 15.67 19.13 10.85
C GLU A 358 15.18 19.20 12.30
N VAL A 359 13.93 18.79 12.55
CA VAL A 359 13.40 18.79 13.92
C VAL A 359 14.12 17.64 14.63
N VAL A 360 15.28 17.97 15.21
CA VAL A 360 16.01 17.09 16.11
C VAL A 360 15.00 16.67 17.17
N PRO A 361 14.67 15.37 17.29
CA PRO A 361 13.72 14.93 18.30
C PRO A 361 14.20 15.41 19.67
N GLU A 362 13.29 15.69 20.60
CA GLU A 362 13.71 16.05 21.96
C GLU A 362 14.54 14.92 22.56
N ALA A 363 15.70 15.27 23.13
CA ALA A 363 16.57 14.31 23.79
C ALA A 363 15.78 13.58 24.90
N PRO A 364 15.85 12.23 24.98
CA PRO A 364 15.27 11.49 26.09
C PRO A 364 15.74 12.05 27.43
N SER A 365 14.84 12.14 28.40
CA SER A 365 15.14 12.78 29.70
C SER A 365 16.23 12.08 30.51
N SER A 366 16.47 10.80 30.25
CA SER A 366 17.58 10.02 30.84
C SER A 366 18.90 10.17 30.10
N MET A 367 18.95 10.90 28.97
CA MET A 367 20.18 11.10 28.22
C MET A 367 21.16 12.00 29.00
N PRO A 368 22.42 11.57 29.17
CA PRO A 368 23.44 12.39 29.81
C PRO A 368 23.76 13.66 29.03
N THR A 369 23.97 14.76 29.74
CA THR A 369 24.30 16.07 29.16
C THR A 369 25.67 16.56 29.62
N ALA A 370 26.14 17.68 29.07
CA ALA A 370 27.35 18.36 29.55
C ALA A 370 27.31 18.71 31.06
N LYS A 371 26.12 18.84 31.65
CA LYS A 371 25.91 19.14 33.09
C LYS A 371 25.85 17.89 33.97
N SER A 372 25.78 16.69 33.39
CA SER A 372 25.77 15.43 34.15
C SER A 372 27.06 15.25 34.95
N THR A 373 27.01 14.47 36.02
CA THR A 373 28.20 14.21 36.84
C THR A 373 29.25 13.43 36.05
N ASN A 374 30.53 13.56 36.42
CA ASN A 374 31.62 12.81 35.78
C ASN A 374 31.39 11.29 35.80
N LYS A 375 30.77 10.78 36.88
CA LYS A 375 30.38 9.38 37.01
C LYS A 375 29.37 8.98 35.93
N VAL A 376 28.30 9.76 35.75
CA VAL A 376 27.26 9.49 34.74
C VAL A 376 27.84 9.56 33.32
N LYS A 377 28.66 10.56 33.01
CA LYS A 377 29.31 10.68 31.69
C LYS A 377 30.23 9.50 31.39
N LEU A 378 31.00 9.05 32.39
CA LEU A 378 31.84 7.86 32.30
C LEU A 378 30.98 6.63 31.97
N LEU A 379 30.00 6.32 32.82
CA LEU A 379 29.16 5.13 32.68
C LEU A 379 28.40 5.13 31.36
N TRP A 380 27.97 6.29 30.86
CA TRP A 380 27.33 6.42 29.56
C TRP A 380 28.24 6.07 28.38
N ASN A 381 29.46 6.62 28.36
CA ASN A 381 30.40 6.28 27.31
C ASN A 381 30.69 4.77 27.32
N MET A 382 30.79 4.17 28.51
CA MET A 382 30.93 2.73 28.63
C MET A 382 29.69 2.00 28.10
N TYR A 383 28.49 2.45 28.48
CA TYR A 383 27.23 1.84 28.05
C TYR A 383 27.07 1.83 26.53
N VAL A 384 27.33 2.96 25.87
CA VAL A 384 27.21 3.09 24.41
C VAL A 384 28.33 2.33 23.69
N HIS A 385 29.58 2.38 24.14
CA HIS A 385 30.70 1.88 23.34
C HIS A 385 31.20 0.48 23.72
N MET A 386 30.77 -0.08 24.87
CA MET A 386 31.37 -1.31 25.41
C MET A 386 30.45 -2.53 25.41
N ARG A 387 29.17 -2.40 25.01
CA ARG A 387 28.18 -3.49 25.11
C ARG A 387 28.40 -4.64 24.10
N ASP A 388 29.10 -4.39 22.99
CA ASP A 388 29.23 -5.34 21.88
C ASP A 388 30.47 -6.26 21.95
N THR A 389 31.27 -6.18 23.01
CA THR A 389 32.48 -7.01 23.15
C THR A 389 32.31 -8.09 24.21
N ALA A 390 32.30 -9.35 23.77
CA ALA A 390 32.08 -10.53 24.60
C ALA A 390 33.13 -10.80 25.71
N ASN A 391 34.20 -10.00 25.80
CA ASN A 391 35.35 -10.29 26.66
C ASN A 391 35.78 -9.11 27.55
N GLY A 392 34.92 -8.12 27.79
CA GLY A 392 35.27 -6.91 28.54
C GLY A 392 36.45 -6.13 27.95
N TRP A 393 36.90 -5.09 28.63
CA TRP A 393 37.88 -4.14 28.10
C TRP A 393 39.09 -3.96 29.02
N THR A 394 40.24 -3.69 28.43
CA THR A 394 41.45 -3.33 29.18
C THR A 394 41.39 -1.90 29.69
N ALA A 395 42.11 -1.61 30.76
CA ALA A 395 42.24 -0.26 31.29
C ALA A 395 42.86 0.75 30.29
N ALA A 396 43.54 0.28 29.24
CA ALA A 396 44.11 1.14 28.20
C ALA A 396 43.05 1.56 27.17
N GLU A 397 42.20 0.63 26.72
CA GLU A 397 41.12 0.92 25.77
C GLU A 397 40.05 1.84 26.38
N ILE A 398 39.71 1.61 27.66
CA ILE A 398 38.79 2.49 28.40
C ILE A 398 39.40 3.90 28.53
N ARG A 399 40.72 4.01 28.78
CA ARG A 399 41.40 5.31 28.83
C ARG A 399 41.38 6.03 27.49
N ALA A 400 41.51 5.32 26.37
CA ALA A 400 41.40 5.90 25.04
C ALA A 400 39.99 6.46 24.79
N LEU A 401 38.95 5.68 25.14
CA LEU A 401 37.54 6.10 25.02
C LEU A 401 37.24 7.41 25.78
N VAL A 402 37.82 7.58 26.96
CA VAL A 402 37.61 8.78 27.79
C VAL A 402 38.36 9.98 27.22
N LYS A 403 39.56 9.75 26.69
CA LYS A 403 40.38 10.80 26.09
C LYS A 403 39.68 11.39 24.87
N ASP A 404 39.06 10.54 24.07
CA ASP A 404 38.42 10.87 22.79
C ASP A 404 36.89 10.80 22.89
N SER A 405 36.35 11.04 24.09
CA SER A 405 34.92 10.91 24.37
C SER A 405 34.09 11.93 23.57
N PRO A 406 33.02 11.48 22.88
CA PRO A 406 32.12 12.36 22.15
C PRO A 406 31.30 13.32 23.03
N LEU A 407 31.23 13.08 24.35
CA LEU A 407 30.64 14.02 25.31
C LEU A 407 31.54 15.23 25.64
N ASN A 408 32.68 15.36 24.95
CA ASN A 408 33.59 16.51 24.99
C ASN A 408 34.05 16.87 26.42
N LEU A 409 34.63 15.87 27.12
CA LEU A 409 35.09 16.02 28.51
C LEU A 409 36.15 17.13 28.63
N GLY A 410 35.97 18.04 29.60
CA GLY A 410 36.88 19.16 29.85
C GLY A 410 38.23 18.73 30.45
N PRO A 411 39.28 19.58 30.41
CA PRO A 411 40.62 19.25 30.92
C PRO A 411 40.67 18.81 32.38
N ASN A 412 39.84 19.44 33.23
CA ASN A 412 39.74 19.07 34.64
C ASN A 412 39.03 17.73 34.86
N GLU A 413 38.06 17.39 34.00
CA GLU A 413 37.34 16.12 34.04
C GLU A 413 38.27 14.98 33.63
N LYS A 414 39.06 15.17 32.56
CA LYS A 414 40.12 14.24 32.14
C LYS A 414 41.17 14.03 33.23
N ARG A 415 41.54 15.08 33.98
CA ARG A 415 42.49 15.00 35.11
C ARG A 415 41.95 14.21 36.31
N ARG A 416 40.63 14.29 36.59
CA ARG A 416 39.96 13.60 37.72
C ARG A 416 39.41 12.22 37.36
N TRP A 417 39.80 11.70 36.20
CA TRP A 417 39.38 10.39 35.72
C TRP A 417 39.64 9.27 36.73
N GLY A 418 40.85 9.21 37.31
CA GLY A 418 41.23 8.13 38.23
C GLY A 418 40.35 8.06 39.49
N GLU A 419 39.94 9.22 40.02
CA GLU A 419 39.01 9.31 41.16
C GLU A 419 37.61 8.81 40.77
N THR A 420 37.13 9.23 39.59
CA THR A 420 35.80 8.86 39.06
C THR A 420 35.71 7.36 38.79
N TRP A 421 36.77 6.80 38.18
CA TRP A 421 36.92 5.36 37.97
C TRP A 421 36.94 4.59 39.29
N GLY A 422 37.78 5.02 40.24
CA GLY A 422 37.86 4.38 41.55
C GLY A 422 36.53 4.39 42.29
N GLN A 423 35.71 5.42 42.12
CA GLN A 423 34.36 5.46 42.68
C GLN A 423 33.41 4.51 41.93
N ALA A 424 33.44 4.47 40.61
CA ALA A 424 32.60 3.57 39.82
C ALA A 424 32.86 2.08 40.12
N THR A 425 34.13 1.72 40.39
CA THR A 425 34.50 0.38 40.86
C THR A 425 34.01 0.10 42.28
N LYS A 426 34.14 1.06 43.21
CA LYS A 426 33.63 0.92 44.59
C LYS A 426 32.11 0.78 44.65
N ASP A 427 31.42 1.48 43.76
CA ASP A 427 29.96 1.46 43.64
C ASP A 427 29.46 0.24 42.82
N ASN A 428 30.36 -0.66 42.38
CA ASN A 428 30.07 -1.87 41.59
C ASN A 428 29.48 -1.66 40.19
N TYR A 429 29.47 -0.44 39.64
CA TYR A 429 29.06 -0.25 38.24
C TYR A 429 30.07 -0.85 37.26
N VAL A 430 31.34 -0.87 37.63
CA VAL A 430 32.43 -1.39 36.80
C VAL A 430 33.14 -2.51 37.53
N ILE A 431 33.02 -3.71 36.99
CA ILE A 431 33.41 -4.97 37.65
C ILE A 431 34.63 -5.55 36.93
N GLN A 432 35.63 -5.98 37.68
CA GLN A 432 36.79 -6.68 37.12
C GLN A 432 36.43 -8.14 36.86
N ALA A 433 36.62 -8.62 35.64
CA ALA A 433 36.41 -10.03 35.32
C ALA A 433 37.46 -10.89 36.05
N ALA A 434 36.99 -11.90 36.79
CA ALA A 434 37.79 -12.69 37.71
C ALA A 434 39.02 -13.32 37.02
N GLY A 435 40.21 -13.08 37.59
CA GLY A 435 41.46 -13.61 37.06
C GLY A 435 42.00 -12.90 35.80
N THR A 436 41.41 -11.78 35.39
CA THR A 436 41.83 -11.02 34.20
C THR A 436 42.16 -9.56 34.52
N GLN A 437 42.84 -8.88 33.58
CA GLN A 437 43.04 -7.42 33.61
C GLN A 437 41.97 -6.69 32.78
N ARG A 438 40.75 -7.24 32.75
CA ARG A 438 39.63 -6.72 31.97
C ARG A 438 38.45 -6.34 32.86
N TRP A 439 37.72 -5.35 32.40
CA TRP A 439 36.63 -4.70 33.12
C TRP A 439 35.36 -4.69 32.29
N GLU A 440 34.24 -4.91 32.96
CA GLU A 440 32.91 -4.96 32.38
C GLU A 440 32.00 -3.96 33.10
N LEU A 441 31.02 -3.46 32.38
CA LEU A 441 29.97 -2.59 32.93
C LEU A 441 28.82 -3.48 33.39
N ASP A 442 28.33 -3.27 34.60
CA ASP A 442 27.06 -3.85 35.03
C ASP A 442 25.92 -3.08 34.35
N THR A 443 25.51 -3.54 33.16
CA THR A 443 24.48 -2.88 32.37
C THR A 443 23.14 -2.87 33.09
N HIS A 444 22.81 -3.93 33.84
CA HIS A 444 21.54 -4.00 34.56
C HIS A 444 21.46 -2.96 35.67
N LEU A 445 22.54 -2.77 36.43
CA LEU A 445 22.60 -1.76 37.48
C LEU A 445 22.50 -0.34 36.89
N VAL A 446 23.23 -0.09 35.81
CA VAL A 446 23.29 1.23 35.16
C VAL A 446 21.96 1.59 34.49
N GLU A 447 21.31 0.65 33.81
CA GLU A 447 19.98 0.85 33.20
C GLU A 447 18.93 1.18 34.27
N ASN A 448 18.94 0.49 35.41
CA ASN A 448 17.98 0.71 36.48
C ASN A 448 18.19 2.04 37.22
N GLU A 449 19.43 2.42 37.51
CA GLU A 449 19.71 3.62 38.30
C GLU A 449 19.72 4.92 37.47
N PHE A 450 20.15 4.86 36.21
CA PHE A 450 20.31 6.04 35.37
C PHE A 450 19.31 6.10 34.21
N GLY A 451 18.48 5.07 34.02
CA GLY A 451 17.46 5.04 32.98
C GLY A 451 18.03 4.91 31.57
N PHE A 452 19.26 4.41 31.43
CA PHE A 452 19.87 4.11 30.14
C PHE A 452 19.10 2.95 29.49
N ASN A 453 18.92 3.01 28.18
CA ASN A 453 18.20 2.00 27.41
C ASN A 453 18.51 2.13 25.91
N ALA A 454 17.99 1.20 25.11
CA ALA A 454 18.16 1.18 23.66
C ALA A 454 17.65 2.45 22.95
N GLU A 455 16.60 3.10 23.46
CA GLU A 455 16.05 4.34 22.87
C GLU A 455 17.00 5.53 23.09
N THR A 456 17.56 5.65 24.30
CA THR A 456 18.55 6.68 24.62
C THR A 456 19.85 6.51 23.85
N GLU A 457 20.25 5.25 23.59
CA GLU A 457 21.44 4.91 22.83
C GLU A 457 21.25 5.20 21.33
N ASP A 458 20.13 4.76 20.74
CA ASP A 458 19.82 5.00 19.32
C ASP A 458 19.78 6.52 19.02
N TYR A 459 19.17 7.29 19.91
CA TYR A 459 19.18 8.75 19.82
C TYR A 459 20.62 9.31 19.82
N TYR A 460 21.43 8.89 20.79
CA TYR A 460 22.79 9.40 20.95
C TYR A 460 23.68 9.07 19.75
N ARG A 461 23.57 7.85 19.22
CA ARG A 461 24.32 7.44 18.01
C ARG A 461 23.91 8.27 16.79
N ARG A 462 22.61 8.46 16.58
CA ARG A 462 22.08 9.15 15.39
C ARG A 462 22.27 10.66 15.41
N TYR A 463 22.12 11.31 16.57
CA TYR A 463 22.05 12.78 16.63
C TYR A 463 23.24 13.43 17.35
N VAL A 464 24.03 12.68 18.12
CA VAL A 464 25.17 13.24 18.88
C VAL A 464 26.51 12.78 18.31
N LEU A 465 26.64 11.52 17.89
CA LEU A 465 27.88 11.02 17.29
C LEU A 465 28.06 11.46 15.83
N GLU A 466 26.98 11.52 15.04
CA GLU A 466 27.04 11.87 13.61
C GLU A 466 27.28 13.38 13.39
N GLU A 467 26.64 14.27 14.18
CA GLU A 467 26.87 15.73 14.12
C GLU A 467 28.31 16.14 14.51
N GLY A 468 28.95 15.39 15.41
CA GLY A 468 30.32 15.65 15.85
C GLY A 468 31.38 15.42 14.76
N SER A 469 31.05 14.70 13.67
CA SER A 469 31.98 14.43 12.56
C SER A 469 32.01 15.54 11.50
N ASN A 470 31.00 16.41 11.46
CA ASN A 470 30.87 17.51 10.49
C ASN A 470 31.33 18.87 11.03
N ALA A 471 31.82 18.94 12.26
CA ALA A 471 32.27 20.20 12.86
C ALA A 471 33.72 20.62 12.47
N ASP A 472 34.45 19.78 11.72
CA ASP A 472 35.83 20.02 11.27
C ASP A 472 35.99 19.97 9.73
N ALA A 473 34.93 20.19 8.95
CA ALA A 473 34.98 20.29 7.48
C ALA A 473 34.71 21.71 6.95
#